data_AF-A0A1J3DMR3-F1
#
_entry.id   AF-A0A1J3DMR3-F1
#
_cell.length_a   1.000
_cell.length_b   1.000
_cell.length_c   1.000
_cell.angle_alpha   90.00
_cell.angle_beta   90.00
_cell.angle_gamma   90.00
#
_symmetry.space_group_name_H-M   'P 1'
#
loop_
_entity.id
_entity.type
_entity.pdbx_description
1 polymer ?
#
loop_
_entity_poly.entity_id
_entity_poly.type
_entity_poly.pdbx_seq_one_letter_code
_entity_poly.pdbx_strand_id
1 'polypeptide(L)'
;MENAVQNLPPGEEQMVWMIDFSGYSLANVSLRTTRETAHILQEHYPERLSFAILYNPPKFFEPFWMVAKPFLEPKTRNKVKFVYSDDPNTKQIMEENFDMDKIETAFGGNDDSGFNINKHSERMKEDDKKRLAALEDNPSASLESLSFISVSDGTASDSARPGSEDVSEDDEHQPRRNGSIP
;
A
#
# COMPACT_ATOMS: atom_id res chain seq x y z
N MET A 1 5.84 3.70 -5.85
CA MET A 1 4.91 4.79 -6.23
C MET A 1 5.66 5.95 -6.87
N GLU A 2 6.70 6.50 -6.23
CA GLU A 2 7.53 7.58 -6.80
C GLU A 2 7.95 7.37 -8.27
N ASN A 3 8.52 6.20 -8.59
CA ASN A 3 8.95 5.93 -9.97
C ASN A 3 7.77 5.77 -10.94
N ALA A 4 6.61 5.32 -10.46
CA ALA A 4 5.41 5.26 -11.29
C ALA A 4 4.91 6.67 -11.65
N VAL A 5 4.90 7.58 -10.69
CA VAL A 5 4.51 8.99 -10.91
C VAL A 5 5.50 9.70 -11.84
N GLN A 6 6.80 9.49 -11.67
CA GLN A 6 7.83 10.09 -12.54
C GLN A 6 7.77 9.62 -13.99
N ASN A 7 7.35 8.36 -14.21
CA ASN A 7 7.27 7.77 -15.53
C ASN A 7 5.90 7.98 -16.20
N LEU A 8 5.00 8.78 -15.60
CA LEU A 8 3.76 9.17 -16.27
C LEU A 8 4.07 10.05 -17.50
N PRO A 9 3.29 9.93 -18.59
CA PRO A 9 3.38 10.85 -19.70
C PRO A 9 3.18 12.31 -19.26
N PRO A 10 3.79 13.28 -19.96
CA PRO A 10 3.59 14.70 -19.64
C PRO A 10 2.11 15.07 -19.63
N GLY A 11 1.63 15.65 -18.52
CA GLY A 11 0.23 16.05 -18.33
C GLY A 11 -0.68 14.97 -17.74
N GLU A 12 -0.20 13.74 -17.56
CA GLU A 12 -0.94 12.68 -16.87
C GLU A 12 -0.54 12.62 -15.40
N GLU A 13 -1.52 12.56 -14.51
CA GLU A 13 -1.30 12.51 -13.05
C GLU A 13 -1.83 11.23 -12.40
N GLN A 14 -2.58 10.44 -13.17
CA GLN A 14 -3.27 9.23 -12.72
C GLN A 14 -2.72 7.98 -13.41
N MET A 15 -2.76 6.87 -12.68
CA MET A 15 -2.36 5.56 -13.18
C MET A 15 -3.45 4.54 -12.94
N VAL A 16 -3.43 3.47 -13.72
CA VAL A 16 -4.31 2.32 -13.53
C VAL A 16 -3.61 1.29 -12.66
N TRP A 17 -4.31 0.77 -11.66
CA TRP A 17 -3.77 -0.30 -10.80
C TRP A 17 -4.32 -1.63 -11.25
N MET A 18 -3.45 -2.57 -11.58
CA MET A 18 -3.82 -3.93 -11.92
C MET A 18 -3.28 -4.88 -10.85
N ILE A 19 -4.18 -5.55 -10.13
CA ILE A 19 -3.85 -6.36 -8.97
C ILE A 19 -4.31 -7.79 -9.25
N ASP A 20 -3.36 -8.71 -9.35
CA ASP A 20 -3.65 -10.14 -9.49
C ASP A 20 -4.02 -10.76 -8.12
N PHE A 21 -5.17 -11.41 -8.06
CA PHE A 21 -5.62 -12.19 -6.91
C PHE A 21 -5.48 -13.70 -7.12
N SER A 22 -4.81 -14.14 -8.18
CA SER A 22 -4.49 -15.55 -8.38
C SER A 22 -3.68 -16.09 -7.19
N GLY A 23 -4.19 -17.16 -6.55
CA GLY A 23 -3.58 -17.73 -5.34
C GLY A 23 -3.78 -16.92 -4.06
N TYR A 24 -4.59 -15.86 -4.10
CA TYR A 24 -4.89 -15.05 -2.93
C TYR A 24 -5.68 -15.84 -1.85
N SER A 25 -5.29 -15.65 -0.60
CA SER A 25 -5.95 -16.26 0.57
C SER A 25 -6.22 -15.20 1.63
N LEU A 26 -7.44 -15.22 2.18
CA LEU A 26 -7.86 -14.30 3.23
C LEU A 26 -7.07 -14.48 4.55
N ALA A 27 -6.47 -15.66 4.76
CA ALA A 27 -5.62 -15.93 5.92
C ALA A 27 -4.35 -15.08 5.96
N ASN A 28 -3.92 -14.55 4.80
CA ASN A 28 -2.70 -13.75 4.68
C ASN A 28 -2.98 -12.24 4.82
N VAL A 29 -4.20 -11.85 5.18
CA VAL A 29 -4.63 -10.45 5.20
C VAL A 29 -4.51 -9.86 6.61
N SER A 30 -3.63 -8.86 6.74
CA SER A 30 -3.51 -8.05 7.96
C SER A 30 -4.33 -6.77 7.82
N LEU A 31 -5.38 -6.61 8.63
CA LEU A 31 -6.19 -5.38 8.68
C LEU A 31 -5.35 -4.14 9.00
N ARG A 32 -4.34 -4.30 9.85
CA ARG A 32 -3.42 -3.23 10.22
C ARG A 32 -2.65 -2.75 9.00
N THR A 33 -2.05 -3.67 8.25
CA THR A 33 -1.28 -3.36 7.04
C THR A 33 -2.17 -2.75 5.97
N THR A 34 -3.38 -3.29 5.76
CA THR A 34 -4.36 -2.69 4.82
C THR A 34 -4.68 -1.24 5.19
N ARG A 35 -4.91 -0.96 6.48
CA ARG A 35 -5.21 0.40 6.96
C ARG A 35 -4.01 1.34 6.79
N GLU A 36 -2.81 0.90 7.15
CA GLU A 36 -1.57 1.68 7.00
C GLU A 36 -1.30 2.00 5.53
N THR A 37 -1.42 1.00 4.63
CA THR A 37 -1.30 1.22 3.19
C THR A 37 -2.35 2.20 2.66
N ALA A 38 -3.62 2.05 3.07
CA ALA A 38 -4.68 2.99 2.68
C ALA A 38 -4.39 4.42 3.15
N HIS A 39 -3.88 4.57 4.38
CA HIS A 39 -3.50 5.87 4.93
C HIS A 39 -2.36 6.52 4.14
N ILE A 40 -1.28 5.77 3.84
CA ILE A 40 -0.16 6.26 3.03
C ILE A 40 -0.64 6.73 1.65
N LEU A 41 -1.49 5.94 1.00
CA LEU A 41 -2.01 6.27 -0.32
C LEU A 41 -2.90 7.52 -0.32
N GLN A 42 -3.68 7.74 0.74
CA GLN A 42 -4.57 8.90 0.84
C GLN A 42 -3.81 10.17 1.19
N GLU A 43 -2.86 10.08 2.13
CA GLU A 43 -2.14 11.25 2.63
C GLU A 43 -1.08 11.73 1.63
N HIS A 44 -0.35 10.80 1.02
CA HIS A 44 0.82 11.13 0.20
C HIS A 44 0.58 11.01 -1.30
N TYR A 45 -0.42 10.24 -1.72
CA TYR A 45 -0.74 10.02 -3.13
C TYR A 45 -2.22 10.26 -3.46
N PRO A 46 -2.77 11.44 -3.07
CA PRO A 46 -4.18 11.73 -3.34
C PRO A 46 -4.46 11.75 -4.84
N GLU A 47 -5.64 11.27 -5.20
CA GLU A 47 -6.19 11.31 -6.57
C GLU A 47 -5.32 10.65 -7.67
N ARG A 48 -4.32 9.82 -7.31
CA ARG A 48 -3.44 9.13 -8.28
C ARG A 48 -4.07 7.94 -9.00
N LEU A 49 -5.23 7.46 -8.57
CA LEU A 49 -5.90 6.31 -9.17
C LEU A 49 -6.87 6.75 -10.27
N SER A 50 -6.64 6.33 -11.51
CA SER A 50 -7.64 6.44 -12.58
C SER A 50 -8.76 5.42 -12.38
N PHE A 51 -8.40 4.13 -12.42
CA PHE A 51 -9.23 3.01 -11.98
C PHE A 51 -8.37 1.82 -11.53
N ALA A 52 -8.96 0.91 -10.76
CA ALA A 52 -8.30 -0.31 -10.30
C ALA A 52 -8.98 -1.53 -10.93
N ILE A 53 -8.18 -2.49 -11.38
CA ILE A 53 -8.60 -3.82 -11.79
C ILE A 53 -8.16 -4.80 -10.73
N LEU A 54 -9.15 -5.51 -10.16
CA LEU A 54 -8.92 -6.69 -9.35
C LEU A 54 -9.12 -7.89 -10.26
N TYR A 55 -8.01 -8.52 -10.65
CA TYR A 55 -7.97 -9.60 -11.62
C TYR A 55 -8.01 -10.96 -10.92
N ASN A 56 -8.92 -11.84 -11.36
CA ASN A 56 -9.20 -13.15 -10.77
C ASN A 56 -9.38 -13.17 -9.23
N PRO A 57 -10.13 -12.25 -8.61
CA PRO A 57 -10.42 -12.34 -7.18
C PRO A 57 -11.20 -13.62 -6.87
N PRO A 58 -11.03 -14.24 -5.69
CA PRO A 58 -11.85 -15.38 -5.29
C PRO A 58 -13.35 -15.06 -5.42
N LYS A 59 -14.17 -15.97 -5.94
CA LYS A 59 -15.62 -15.68 -6.13
C LYS A 59 -16.35 -15.26 -4.84
N PHE A 60 -15.79 -15.62 -3.68
CA PHE A 60 -16.20 -15.13 -2.35
C PHE A 60 -15.41 -13.89 -1.89
N PHE A 61 -15.07 -12.95 -2.78
CA PHE A 61 -14.31 -11.74 -2.45
C PHE A 61 -15.15 -10.69 -1.69
N GLU A 62 -16.46 -10.89 -1.62
CA GLU A 62 -17.40 -9.97 -0.97
C GLU A 62 -17.01 -9.60 0.47
N PRO A 63 -16.61 -10.55 1.36
CA PRO A 63 -16.17 -10.21 2.72
C PRO A 63 -14.92 -9.33 2.73
N PHE A 64 -13.95 -9.59 1.83
CA PHE A 64 -12.77 -8.72 1.71
C PHE A 64 -13.18 -7.32 1.26
N TRP A 65 -14.02 -7.22 0.22
CA TRP A 65 -14.47 -5.93 -0.27
C TRP A 65 -15.26 -5.16 0.79
N MET A 66 -16.09 -5.83 1.59
CA MET A 66 -16.77 -5.22 2.75
C MET A 66 -15.80 -4.67 3.79
N VAL A 67 -14.67 -5.35 4.01
CA VAL A 67 -13.61 -4.89 4.92
C VAL A 67 -12.81 -3.73 4.33
N ALA A 68 -12.50 -3.75 3.04
CA ALA A 68 -11.70 -2.72 2.38
C ALA A 68 -12.49 -1.43 2.13
N LYS A 69 -13.77 -1.54 1.78
CA LYS A 69 -14.65 -0.44 1.34
C LYS A 69 -14.74 0.75 2.32
N PRO A 70 -14.78 0.58 3.66
CA PRO A 70 -14.78 1.69 4.62
C PRO A 70 -13.49 2.52 4.59
N PHE A 71 -12.38 1.94 4.17
CA PHE A 71 -11.10 2.63 4.06
C PHE A 71 -10.95 3.37 2.72
N LEU A 72 -11.91 3.28 1.80
CA LEU A 72 -11.84 3.93 0.49
C LEU A 72 -12.84 5.08 0.41
N GLU A 73 -12.39 6.24 -0.06
CA GLU A 73 -13.26 7.38 -0.34
C GLU A 73 -14.35 6.98 -1.37
N PRO A 74 -15.59 7.53 -1.27
CA PRO A 74 -16.67 7.29 -2.23
C PRO A 74 -16.27 7.26 -3.71
N LYS A 75 -15.45 8.20 -4.18
CA LYS A 75 -15.00 8.27 -5.58
C LYS A 75 -14.13 7.07 -5.97
N THR A 76 -13.27 6.62 -5.06
CA THR A 76 -12.36 5.48 -5.26
C THR A 76 -13.13 4.16 -5.37
N ARG A 77 -14.23 4.01 -4.63
CA ARG A 77 -15.07 2.79 -4.70
C ARG A 77 -15.66 2.56 -6.08
N ASN A 78 -16.06 3.63 -6.77
CA ASN A 78 -16.64 3.56 -8.11
C ASN A 78 -15.59 3.31 -9.22
N LYS A 79 -14.31 3.39 -8.86
CA LYS A 79 -13.18 3.19 -9.76
C LYS A 79 -12.67 1.73 -9.76
N VAL A 80 -13.27 0.84 -8.98
CA VAL A 80 -12.84 -0.56 -8.90
C VAL A 80 -13.63 -1.42 -9.87
N LYS A 81 -12.92 -2.14 -10.75
CA LYS A 81 -13.45 -3.09 -11.72
C LYS A 81 -12.97 -4.50 -11.35
N PHE A 82 -13.89 -5.46 -11.41
CA PHE A 82 -13.59 -6.87 -11.18
C PHE A 82 -13.45 -7.56 -12.53
N VAL A 83 -12.34 -8.25 -12.75
CA VAL A 83 -12.09 -8.99 -13.99
C VAL A 83 -11.83 -10.45 -13.66
N TYR A 84 -12.52 -11.34 -14.37
CA TYR A 84 -12.39 -12.79 -14.24
C TYR A 84 -11.99 -13.38 -15.60
N SER A 85 -10.87 -14.07 -15.63
CA SER A 85 -10.32 -14.71 -16.82
C SER A 85 -11.17 -15.85 -17.38
N ASP A 86 -12.14 -16.37 -16.62
CA ASP A 86 -13.12 -17.36 -17.05
C ASP A 86 -14.46 -16.75 -17.51
N ASP A 87 -14.65 -15.43 -17.37
CA ASP A 87 -15.88 -14.72 -17.77
C ASP A 87 -15.64 -13.77 -18.95
N PRO A 88 -16.12 -14.11 -20.16
CA PRO A 88 -15.99 -13.26 -21.34
C PRO A 88 -16.51 -11.83 -21.16
N ASN A 89 -17.55 -11.62 -20.34
CA ASN A 89 -18.12 -10.27 -20.14
C ASN A 89 -17.12 -9.34 -19.45
N THR A 90 -16.29 -9.89 -18.55
CA THR A 90 -15.30 -9.09 -17.83
C THR A 90 -13.96 -9.02 -18.54
N LYS A 91 -13.68 -9.94 -19.48
CA LYS A 91 -12.52 -9.84 -20.38
C LYS A 91 -12.58 -8.61 -21.27
N GLN A 92 -13.76 -8.25 -21.75
CA GLN A 92 -13.94 -7.07 -22.60
C GLN A 92 -13.45 -5.79 -21.90
N ILE A 93 -13.51 -5.71 -20.56
CA ILE A 93 -12.95 -4.60 -19.79
C ILE A 93 -11.43 -4.45 -20.05
N MET A 94 -10.70 -5.54 -20.20
CA MET A 94 -9.27 -5.50 -20.51
C MET A 94 -9.06 -4.98 -21.93
N GLU A 95 -9.75 -5.55 -22.91
CA GLU A 95 -9.62 -5.20 -24.33
C GLU A 95 -10.01 -3.73 -24.62
N GLU A 96 -11.00 -3.19 -23.91
CA GLU A 96 -11.43 -1.81 -24.08
C GLU A 96 -10.50 -0.77 -23.43
N ASN A 97 -9.75 -1.18 -22.40
CA ASN A 97 -8.96 -0.24 -21.60
C ASN A 97 -7.44 -0.37 -21.82
N PHE A 98 -6.97 -1.46 -22.44
CA PHE A 98 -5.54 -1.70 -22.65
C PHE A 98 -5.23 -2.24 -24.04
N ASP A 99 -4.00 -1.94 -24.45
CA ASP A 99 -3.34 -2.57 -25.59
C ASP A 99 -2.88 -3.98 -25.18
N MET A 100 -3.59 -5.01 -25.63
CA MET A 100 -3.37 -6.40 -25.17
C MET A 100 -1.99 -6.94 -25.52
N ASP A 101 -1.31 -6.37 -26.52
CA ASP A 101 0.08 -6.73 -26.87
C ASP A 101 1.11 -6.21 -25.87
N LYS A 102 0.71 -5.33 -24.94
CA LYS A 102 1.55 -4.81 -23.85
C LYS A 102 1.14 -5.35 -22.48
N ILE A 103 0.14 -6.22 -22.43
CA ILE A 103 -0.34 -6.85 -21.20
C ILE A 103 0.24 -8.26 -21.12
N GLU A 104 0.80 -8.61 -19.97
CA GLU A 104 1.37 -9.94 -19.74
C GLU A 104 0.30 -11.04 -19.85
N THR A 105 0.70 -12.23 -20.31
CA THR A 105 -0.19 -13.40 -20.43
C THR A 105 -0.86 -13.77 -19.09
N ALA A 106 -0.22 -13.49 -17.96
CA ALA A 106 -0.80 -13.69 -16.62
C ALA A 106 -2.11 -12.91 -16.42
N PHE A 107 -2.27 -11.77 -17.09
CA PHE A 107 -3.47 -10.94 -17.08
C PHE A 107 -4.33 -11.12 -18.33
N GLY A 108 -4.09 -12.17 -19.11
CA GLY A 108 -4.84 -12.49 -20.32
C GLY A 108 -4.43 -11.70 -21.57
N GLY A 109 -3.28 -11.03 -21.55
CA GLY A 109 -2.71 -10.37 -22.74
C GLY A 109 -1.79 -11.26 -23.57
N ASN A 110 -1.17 -10.67 -24.58
CA ASN A 110 -0.37 -11.36 -25.59
C ASN A 110 1.14 -11.26 -25.33
N ASP A 111 1.59 -10.48 -24.34
CA ASP A 111 3.01 -10.36 -24.00
C ASP A 111 3.46 -11.57 -23.17
N ASP A 112 4.29 -12.43 -23.76
CA ASP A 112 4.84 -13.63 -23.14
C ASP A 112 6.26 -13.40 -22.56
N SER A 113 6.78 -12.17 -22.63
CA SER A 113 8.15 -11.86 -22.19
C SER A 113 8.36 -12.07 -20.68
N GLY A 114 7.27 -12.05 -19.92
CA GLY A 114 7.23 -12.37 -18.49
C GLY A 114 8.00 -11.38 -17.60
N PHE A 115 7.77 -11.48 -16.29
CA PHE A 115 8.46 -10.63 -15.34
C PHE A 115 9.92 -11.08 -15.13
N ASN A 116 10.88 -10.22 -15.50
CA ASN A 116 12.30 -10.45 -15.24
C ASN A 116 12.80 -9.49 -14.14
N ILE A 117 13.04 -10.05 -12.94
CA ILE A 117 13.47 -9.28 -11.77
C ILE A 117 14.81 -8.56 -11.98
N ASN A 118 15.75 -9.16 -12.72
CA ASN A 118 17.06 -8.55 -12.96
C ASN A 118 16.92 -7.31 -13.84
N LYS A 119 16.22 -7.44 -14.97
CA LYS A 119 15.92 -6.32 -15.88
C LYS A 119 15.15 -5.21 -15.15
N HIS A 120 14.19 -5.59 -14.30
CA HIS A 120 13.44 -4.64 -13.49
C HIS A 120 14.34 -3.88 -12.51
N SER A 121 15.21 -4.59 -11.79
CA SER A 121 16.10 -4.00 -10.79
C SER A 121 17.11 -3.04 -11.41
N GLU A 122 17.65 -3.36 -12.58
CA GLU A 122 18.58 -2.46 -13.29
C GLU A 122 17.88 -1.18 -13.75
N ARG A 123 16.64 -1.30 -14.27
CA ARG A 123 15.82 -0.13 -14.60
C ARG A 123 15.57 0.75 -13.37
N MET A 124 15.22 0.17 -12.23
CA MET A 124 14.97 0.94 -11.01
C MET A 124 16.22 1.71 -10.54
N LYS A 125 17.40 1.09 -10.58
CA LYS A 125 18.66 1.76 -10.23
C LYS A 125 18.98 2.92 -11.18
N GLU A 126 18.66 2.76 -12.47
CA GLU A 126 18.86 3.81 -13.46
C GLU A 126 17.93 5.00 -13.20
N ASP A 127 16.66 4.74 -12.90
CA ASP A 127 15.69 5.78 -12.54
C ASP A 127 16.11 6.52 -11.27
N ASP A 128 16.56 5.80 -10.24
CA ASP A 128 17.06 6.40 -8.99
C ASP A 128 18.29 7.28 -9.25
N LYS A 129 19.22 6.83 -10.11
CA LYS A 129 20.39 7.62 -10.49
C LYS A 129 19.99 8.91 -11.23
N LYS A 130 19.02 8.85 -12.14
CA LYS A 130 18.50 10.03 -12.86
C LYS A 130 17.85 11.00 -11.89
N ARG A 131 17.04 10.49 -10.95
CA ARG A 131 16.41 11.32 -9.92
C ARG A 131 17.47 12.03 -9.08
N LEU A 132 18.49 11.33 -8.59
CA LEU A 132 19.57 11.93 -7.81
C LEU A 132 20.34 13.00 -8.60
N ALA A 133 20.67 12.75 -9.86
CA ALA A 133 21.36 13.74 -10.71
C ALA A 133 20.52 15.02 -10.91
N ALA A 134 19.21 14.88 -11.11
CA ALA A 134 18.31 16.04 -11.24
C ALA A 134 18.23 16.88 -9.95
N LEU A 135 18.45 16.28 -8.79
CA LEU A 135 18.50 16.99 -7.50
C LEU A 135 19.81 17.75 -7.30
N GLU A 136 20.93 17.24 -7.83
CA GLU A 136 22.23 17.92 -7.81
C GLU A 136 22.22 19.18 -8.70
N ASP A 137 21.54 19.13 -9.84
CA ASP A 137 21.45 20.26 -10.78
C ASP A 137 20.46 21.37 -10.34
N ASN A 138 19.49 21.07 -9.46
CA ASN A 138 18.51 22.05 -8.99
C ASN A 138 18.22 21.95 -7.48
N PRO A 139 18.98 22.66 -6.62
CA PRO A 139 18.82 22.60 -5.18
C PRO A 139 17.46 23.09 -4.66
N SER A 140 16.66 23.83 -5.44
CA SER A 140 15.30 24.22 -5.03
C SER A 140 14.28 23.09 -5.17
N ALA A 141 14.46 22.17 -6.12
CA ALA A 141 13.61 20.98 -6.28
C ALA A 141 13.89 19.93 -5.18
N SER A 142 15.05 20.02 -4.52
CA SER A 142 15.46 19.11 -3.46
C SER A 142 14.51 19.11 -2.26
N LEU A 143 14.00 20.27 -1.83
CA LEU A 143 13.15 20.37 -0.64
C LEU A 143 11.75 19.75 -0.83
N GLU A 144 11.16 19.86 -2.03
CA GLU A 144 9.89 19.18 -2.31
C GLU A 144 10.05 17.67 -2.42
N SER A 145 11.15 17.20 -3.02
CA SER A 145 11.45 15.76 -3.15
C SER A 145 11.82 15.08 -1.82
N LEU A 146 12.47 15.82 -0.91
CA LEU A 146 12.88 15.35 0.42
C LEU A 146 11.72 15.31 1.42
N SER A 147 10.65 16.08 1.18
CA SER A 147 9.43 16.03 2.00
C SER A 147 8.79 14.63 2.01
N PHE A 148 9.05 13.84 0.96
CA PHE A 148 8.58 12.47 0.81
C PHE A 148 9.43 11.41 1.56
N ILE A 149 10.62 11.78 2.03
CA ILE A 149 11.62 10.85 2.60
C ILE A 149 11.60 10.85 4.15
N SER A 150 10.97 11.84 4.79
CA SER A 150 10.85 11.87 6.26
C SER A 150 9.89 10.79 6.79
N VAL A 151 10.37 9.54 6.81
CA VAL A 151 9.91 8.53 7.75
C VAL A 151 10.48 8.94 9.11
N SER A 152 9.60 9.22 10.06
CA SER A 152 9.92 9.49 11.45
C SER A 152 10.72 8.33 12.02
N ASP A 153 12.01 8.59 12.26
CA ASP A 153 12.87 7.73 13.05
C ASP A 153 12.28 7.66 14.48
N GLY A 154 11.87 6.46 14.88
CA GLY A 154 11.38 6.18 16.20
C GLY A 154 12.54 6.26 17.20
N THR A 155 12.79 7.45 17.73
CA THR A 155 13.72 7.62 18.84
C THR A 155 13.11 7.07 20.12
N ALA A 156 13.53 5.85 20.47
CA ALA A 156 13.43 5.33 21.82
C ALA A 156 14.30 6.23 22.73
N SER A 157 13.65 7.11 23.48
CA SER A 157 14.27 7.84 24.58
C SER A 157 14.35 6.93 25.81
N ASP A 158 15.44 6.20 25.94
CA ASP A 158 15.87 5.64 27.23
C ASP A 158 16.69 6.71 27.97
N SER A 159 16.17 7.20 29.09
CA SER A 159 16.91 8.07 30.00
C SER A 159 16.78 7.54 31.42
N ALA A 160 17.86 6.92 31.90
CA ALA A 160 17.99 6.42 33.26
C ALA A 160 18.46 7.53 34.25
N ARG A 161 17.63 7.78 35.29
CA ARG A 161 17.91 8.01 36.74
C ARG A 161 18.84 9.20 37.15
N PRO A 162 18.90 9.67 38.44
CA PRO A 162 18.47 9.03 39.72
C PRO A 162 17.79 9.93 40.81
N GLY A 163 17.11 9.27 41.77
CA GLY A 163 17.14 9.47 43.24
C GLY A 163 16.58 10.74 43.91
N SER A 164 15.58 10.59 44.81
CA SER A 164 15.68 10.82 46.28
C SER A 164 14.29 10.85 46.98
N GLU A 165 14.12 9.95 47.94
CA GLU A 165 13.45 10.01 49.28
C GLU A 165 12.34 11.04 49.61
N ASP A 166 11.22 10.53 50.16
CA ASP A 166 10.64 10.76 51.53
C ASP A 166 9.09 10.73 51.54
N VAL A 167 8.45 9.78 52.27
CA VAL A 167 7.74 9.94 53.59
C VAL A 167 6.30 10.47 53.39
N SER A 168 5.19 9.95 53.95
CA SER A 168 4.87 8.95 54.98
C SER A 168 3.35 8.61 54.92
N GLU A 169 2.94 7.55 55.64
CA GLU A 169 1.71 7.41 56.49
C GLU A 169 0.31 7.66 55.87
N ASP A 170 -0.77 6.96 56.15
CA ASP A 170 -1.18 5.90 57.07
C ASP A 170 -2.52 5.34 56.53
N ASP A 171 -2.89 4.12 56.89
CA ASP A 171 -4.08 3.80 57.71
C ASP A 171 -4.65 2.39 57.43
N GLU A 172 -5.06 1.76 58.52
CA GLU A 172 -5.43 0.36 58.71
C GLU A 172 -6.74 -0.05 57.99
N HIS A 173 -6.93 -1.35 57.71
CA HIS A 173 -7.79 -2.26 58.51
C HIS A 173 -8.13 -3.57 57.74
N GLN A 174 -7.43 -4.65 58.10
CA GLN A 174 -7.90 -6.02 58.39
C GLN A 174 -8.73 -6.90 57.39
N PRO A 175 -8.67 -8.24 57.57
CA PRO A 175 -8.65 -9.21 56.47
C PRO A 175 -9.92 -10.08 56.34
N ARG A 176 -10.13 -10.70 55.17
CA ARG A 176 -10.99 -11.89 55.04
C ARG A 176 -10.37 -12.93 54.12
N ARG A 177 -9.98 -14.04 54.75
CA ARG A 177 -9.70 -15.37 54.19
C ARG A 177 -10.98 -16.01 53.63
N ASN A 178 -10.77 -16.87 52.62
CA ASN A 178 -11.51 -18.08 52.20
C ASN A 178 -11.64 -18.06 50.67
N GLY A 179 -11.32 -19.07 49.87
CA GLY A 179 -11.00 -20.47 50.11
C GLY A 179 -11.47 -21.27 48.88
N SER A 180 -10.62 -22.19 48.41
CA SER A 180 -10.89 -23.37 47.56
C SER A 180 -11.40 -23.24 46.11
N ILE A 181 -10.47 -23.61 45.22
CA ILE A 181 -10.58 -24.48 44.00
C ILE A 181 -11.38 -25.77 44.33
N PRO A 182 -12.13 -26.42 43.40
CA PRO A 182 -11.84 -26.59 41.96
C PRO A 182 -12.88 -26.08 40.96
#